data_AF-A0A7C7LS62-F1
#
_entry.id   AF-A0A7C7LS62-F1
#
_cell.length_a   1.000
_cell.length_b   1.000
_cell.length_c   1.000
_cell.angle_alpha   90.00
_cell.angle_beta   90.00
_cell.angle_gamma   90.00
#
_symmetry.space_group_name_H-M   'P 1'
#
loop_
_entity.id
_entity.type
_entity.pdbx_description
1 polymer ?
#
loop_
_entity_poly.entity_id
_entity_poly.type
_entity_poly.pdbx_seq_one_letter_code
_entity_poly.pdbx_strand_id
1 'polypeptide(L)'
;DGETIGARQVEEGDQVALITDSGRLVRTGVSEISQLGRNTQGVRLIALSEGEALAGIERIDESMHLVVDDVDGLELDSKVNGDPV
;
A
#
# COMPACT_ATOMS: atom_id res chain seq x y z
N ASP A 1 5.88 1.60 18.15
CA ASP A 1 6.35 2.72 17.33
C ASP A 1 7.03 2.19 16.09
N GLY A 2 6.32 2.19 14.96
CA GLY A 2 6.92 1.89 13.66
C GLY A 2 7.62 3.13 13.10
N GLU A 3 8.70 2.93 12.36
CA GLU A 3 9.38 4.03 11.67
C GLU A 3 8.54 4.51 10.48
N THR A 4 8.52 5.82 10.25
CA THR A 4 7.84 6.38 9.08
C THR A 4 8.71 6.17 7.85
N ILE A 5 8.25 5.32 6.94
CA ILE A 5 8.99 5.00 5.71
C ILE A 5 8.77 6.01 4.57
N GLY A 6 7.75 6.87 4.67
CA GLY A 6 7.48 7.89 3.66
C GLY A 6 6.15 8.61 3.80
N ALA A 7 5.96 9.60 2.93
CA ALA A 7 4.70 10.29 2.71
C ALA A 7 4.54 10.61 1.22
N ARG A 8 3.32 10.49 0.70
CA ARG A 8 2.96 10.79 -0.68
C ARG A 8 1.70 11.64 -0.70
N GLN A 9 1.72 12.68 -1.53
CA GLN A 9 0.52 13.44 -1.85
C GLN A 9 -0.26 12.70 -2.92
N VAL A 10 -1.57 12.57 -2.70
CA VAL A 10 -2.50 11.86 -3.57
C VAL A 10 -3.68 12.74 -3.92
N GLU A 11 -4.32 12.44 -5.03
CA GLU A 11 -5.56 13.04 -5.50
C GLU A 11 -6.71 12.02 -5.47
N GLU A 12 -7.93 12.51 -5.67
CA GLU A 12 -9.09 11.64 -5.82
C GLU A 12 -8.98 10.85 -7.13
N GLY A 13 -9.18 9.54 -7.07
CA GLY A 13 -9.00 8.63 -8.23
C GLY A 13 -7.63 7.97 -8.29
N ASP A 14 -6.64 8.47 -7.57
CA ASP A 14 -5.34 7.80 -7.45
C ASP A 14 -5.46 6.45 -6.73
N GLN A 15 -4.47 5.61 -6.94
CA GLN A 15 -4.22 4.42 -6.15
C GLN A 15 -2.87 4.51 -5.46
N VAL A 16 -2.69 3.71 -4.42
CA VAL A 16 -1.40 3.50 -3.77
C VAL A 16 -1.03 2.04 -3.90
N ALA A 17 0.19 1.77 -4.36
CA ALA A 17 0.82 0.46 -4.27
C ALA A 17 1.73 0.38 -3.05
N LEU A 18 1.60 -0.71 -2.30
CA LEU A 18 2.47 -1.12 -1.23
C LEU A 18 3.28 -2.31 -1.73
N ILE A 19 4.61 -2.24 -1.66
CA ILE A 19 5.51 -3.32 -2.07
C ILE A 19 6.31 -3.79 -0.88
N THR A 20 6.27 -5.09 -0.60
CA THR A 20 7.07 -5.71 0.46
C THR A 20 8.42 -6.21 -0.07
N ASP A 21 9.35 -6.47 0.82
CA ASP A 21 10.67 -7.04 0.48
C ASP A 21 10.60 -8.47 -0.05
N SER A 22 9.49 -9.17 0.18
CA SER A 22 9.20 -10.50 -0.37
C SER A 22 8.69 -10.47 -1.81
N GLY A 23 8.44 -9.28 -2.39
CA GLY A 23 7.89 -9.13 -3.73
C GLY A 23 6.35 -9.12 -3.78
N ARG A 24 5.67 -9.00 -2.64
CA ARG A 24 4.21 -8.88 -2.61
C ARG A 24 3.77 -7.45 -2.92
N LEU A 25 2.78 -7.31 -3.81
CA LEU A 25 2.25 -6.02 -4.23
C LEU A 25 0.76 -5.91 -3.90
N VAL A 26 0.40 -4.89 -3.12
CA VAL A 26 -0.98 -4.57 -2.77
C VAL A 26 -1.33 -3.20 -3.35
N ARG A 27 -2.40 -3.13 -4.16
CA ARG A 27 -2.97 -1.88 -4.66
C ARG A 27 -4.24 -1.56 -3.90
N THR A 28 -4.37 -0.30 -3.49
CA THR A 28 -5.55 0.21 -2.81
C THR A 28 -5.92 1.55 -3.41
N GLY A 29 -7.18 1.73 -3.79
CA GLY A 29 -7.69 3.03 -4.21
C GLY A 29 -7.64 4.01 -3.05
N VAL A 30 -7.25 5.26 -3.32
CA VAL A 30 -7.21 6.30 -2.27
C VAL A 30 -8.58 6.50 -1.63
N SER A 31 -9.65 6.31 -2.40
CA SER A 31 -11.04 6.34 -1.90
C SER A 31 -11.37 5.25 -0.86
N GLU A 32 -10.58 4.18 -0.79
CA GLU A 32 -10.77 3.08 0.16
C GLU A 32 -9.98 3.30 1.46
N ILE A 33 -9.09 4.30 1.50
CA ILE A 33 -8.28 4.61 2.67
C ILE A 33 -9.06 5.55 3.59
N SER A 34 -9.14 5.20 4.88
CA SER A 34 -9.82 6.02 5.87
C SER A 34 -9.14 7.38 6.04
N GLN A 35 -9.91 8.46 5.90
CA GLN A 35 -9.46 9.82 6.19
C GLN A 35 -9.46 10.05 7.70
N LEU A 36 -8.28 10.12 8.30
CA LEU A 36 -8.09 10.34 9.73
C LEU A 36 -7.41 11.70 9.99
N GLY A 37 -7.67 12.26 11.17
CA GLY A 37 -7.02 13.49 11.61
C GLY A 37 -5.53 13.31 11.93
N ARG A 38 -4.83 14.42 12.18
CA ARG A 38 -3.37 14.44 12.41
C ARG A 38 -2.91 13.77 13.71
N ASN A 39 -3.79 13.60 14.69
CA ASN A 39 -3.46 13.02 16.00
C ASN A 39 -4.05 11.60 16.09
N THR A 40 -3.62 10.71 15.20
CA THR A 40 -4.06 9.31 15.12
C THR A 40 -2.88 8.39 14.87
N GLN A 41 -3.07 7.08 15.07
CA GLN A 41 -2.07 6.06 14.73
C GLN A 41 -2.16 5.60 13.26
N GLY A 42 -3.08 6.18 12.48
CA GLY A 42 -3.37 5.74 11.12
C GLY A 42 -4.28 4.51 11.07
N VAL A 43 -4.39 3.92 9.89
CA VAL A 43 -5.07 2.64 9.63
C VAL A 43 -4.09 1.62 9.07
N ARG A 44 -4.41 0.34 9.20
CA ARG A 44 -3.64 -0.74 8.56
C ARG A 44 -4.11 -0.92 7.12
N LEU A 45 -3.17 -0.83 6.17
CA LEU A 45 -3.44 -1.06 4.73
C LEU A 45 -2.96 -2.42 4.22
N ILE A 46 -2.02 -3.06 4.93
CA ILE A 46 -1.46 -4.36 4.59
C ILE A 46 -1.12 -5.12 5.87
N ALA A 47 -1.35 -6.43 5.86
CA ALA A 47 -0.86 -7.34 6.90
C ALA A 47 0.43 -8.02 6.42
N LEU A 48 1.55 -7.68 7.05
CA LEU A 48 2.85 -8.30 6.77
C LEU A 48 2.93 -9.68 7.43
N SER A 49 3.54 -10.62 6.72
CA SER A 49 3.91 -11.94 7.26
C SER A 49 5.06 -11.82 8.25
N GLU A 50 5.30 -12.88 9.04
CA GLU A 50 6.43 -12.89 9.97
C GLU A 50 7.75 -12.74 9.22
N GLY A 51 8.56 -11.75 9.61
CA GLY A 51 9.85 -11.45 8.99
C GLY A 51 9.76 -10.64 7.69
N GLU A 52 8.56 -10.31 7.21
CA GLU A 52 8.36 -9.48 6.02
C GLU A 52 8.32 -8.00 6.39
N ALA A 53 8.96 -7.16 5.59
CA ALA A 53 8.94 -5.72 5.75
C ALA A 53 8.29 -5.02 4.56
N LEU A 54 7.72 -3.84 4.82
CA LEU A 54 7.28 -2.95 3.75
C LEU A 54 8.51 -2.26 3.15
N ALA A 55 8.81 -2.55 1.88
CA ALA A 55 9.97 -2.03 1.17
C ALA A 55 9.69 -0.67 0.51
N GLY A 56 8.44 -0.40 0.10
CA GLY A 56 8.10 0.86 -0.54
C GLY A 56 6.60 1.13 -0.64
N ILE A 57 6.28 2.39 -0.86
CA ILE A 57 4.95 2.87 -1.23
C ILE A 57 5.08 3.72 -2.49
N GLU A 58 4.16 3.55 -3.44
CA GLU A 58 4.03 4.52 -4.53
C GLU A 58 2.60 4.88 -4.91
N ARG A 59 2.43 6.14 -5.28
CA ARG A 59 1.19 6.65 -5.87
C ARG A 59 1.13 6.21 -7.34
N ILE A 60 -0.03 5.75 -7.76
CA ILE A 60 -0.33 5.38 -9.14
C ILE A 60 -1.49 6.25 -9.60
N ASP A 61 -1.21 7.13 -10.57
CA ASP A 61 -2.23 7.89 -11.30
C ASP A 61 -2.51 7.23 -12.66
N GLU A 62 -3.48 7.76 -13.40
CA GLU A 62 -3.87 7.21 -14.71
C GLU A 62 -2.75 7.20 -15.75
N SER A 63 -1.72 8.04 -15.58
CA SER A 63 -0.59 8.13 -16.49
C SER A 63 0.52 7.12 -16.17
N MET A 64 0.43 6.46 -15.01
CA MET A 64 1.45 5.55 -14.52
C MET A 64 1.11 4.10 -14.84
N HIS A 65 1.98 3.44 -15.60
CA HIS A 65 1.89 2.01 -15.86
C HIS A 65 3.00 1.28 -15.11
N LEU A 66 2.63 0.35 -14.22
CA LEU A 66 3.59 -0.56 -13.62
C LEU A 66 4.04 -1.57 -14.68
N VAL A 67 5.35 -1.68 -14.87
CA VAL A 67 5.97 -2.75 -15.65
C VAL A 67 6.57 -3.72 -14.65
N VAL A 68 6.18 -4.98 -14.76
CA VAL A 68 6.70 -6.06 -13.93
C VAL A 68 7.51 -6.97 -14.82
N ASP A 69 8.81 -7.04 -14.57
CA ASP A 69 9.73 -7.84 -15.39
C ASP A 69 9.59 -9.35 -15.13
N ASP A 70 9.20 -9.75 -13.91
CA ASP A 70 8.99 -11.15 -13.48
C ASP A 70 7.62 -11.31 -12.81
N VAL A 71 6.66 -11.91 -13.54
CA VAL A 71 5.31 -12.20 -13.01
C VAL A 71 5.26 -13.43 -12.11
N ASP A 72 6.28 -14.29 -12.14
CA ASP A 72 6.32 -15.53 -11.37
C ASP A 72 6.59 -15.31 -9.87
N GLY A 73 7.05 -14.12 -9.48
CA GLY A 73 7.38 -13.76 -8.09
C GLY A 73 6.36 -12.85 -7.39
N LEU A 74 5.33 -12.37 -8.10
CA LEU A 74 4.35 -11.46 -7.50
C LEU A 74 3.12 -12.21 -7.00
N GLU A 75 2.92 -12.22 -5.69
CA GLU A 75 1.63 -12.54 -5.10
C GLU A 75 0.75 -11.28 -5.08
N LEU A 76 -0.39 -11.33 -5.79
CA LEU A 76 -1.44 -10.32 -5.68
C LEU A 76 -2.34 -10.68 -4.49
N ASP A 77 -2.25 -9.94 -3.39
CA ASP A 77 -3.16 -10.17 -2.25
C ASP A 77 -4.53 -9.58 -2.59
N SER A 78 -5.55 -10.44 -2.67
CA SER A 78 -6.93 -10.04 -2.96
C SER A 78 -7.69 -9.54 -1.73
N LYS A 79 -7.00 -9.21 -0.63
CA LYS A 79 -7.66 -8.74 0.59
C LYS A 79 -8.16 -7.31 0.43
N VAL A 80 -9.48 -7.18 0.43
CA VAL A 80 -10.22 -5.92 0.53
C VAL A 80 -9.98 -5.33 1.92
N ASN A 81 -9.54 -4.07 1.97
CA ASN A 81 -9.21 -3.34 3.20
C ASN A 81 -10.46 -2.98 4.01
N GLY A 82 -10.39 -3.09 5.35
CA GLY A 82 -11.45 -2.56 6.21
C GLY A 82 -11.55 -3.01 7.68
N ASP A 83 -10.67 -3.85 8.23
CA ASP A 83 -10.81 -4.21 9.65
C ASP A 83 -10.42 -3.03 10.57
N PRO A 84 -11.37 -2.48 11.36
CA PRO A 84 -11.03 -1.53 12.41
C PRO A 84 -10.36 -2.31 13.56
N VAL A 85 -9.22 -1.81 14.02
CA VAL A 85 -8.66 -2.17 15.34
C VAL A 85 -9.46 -1.51 16.46
#